data_AF-A0A2Z6P6N8-F1
#
_entry.id   AF-A0A2Z6P6N8-F1
#
_cell.length_a   1.000
_cell.length_b   1.000
_cell.length_c   1.000
_cell.angle_alpha   90.00
_cell.angle_beta   90.00
_cell.angle_gamma   90.00
#
_symmetry.space_group_name_H-M   'P 1'
#
loop_
_entity.id
_entity.type
_entity.pdbx_description
1 polymer ?
#
loop_
_entity_poly.entity_id
_entity_poly.type
_entity_poly.pdbx_seq_one_letter_code
_entity_poly.pdbx_strand_id
1 'polypeptide(L)'
;MICSGRDKIETPEQFKQAEETVKKLDLDGLVVIGGDDSNTNACLLAENFRSKNLKTQVLGCPKTNDGDLKSKEVSTSFGFAYCLQGD
;
A
#
# COMPACT_ATOMS: atom_id res chain seq x y z
N MET A 1 -10.75 -15.10 -4.46
CA MET A 1 -9.88 -14.33 -3.53
C MET A 1 -8.61 -13.98 -4.27
N ILE A 2 -8.09 -12.75 -4.17
CA ILE A 2 -7.02 -12.23 -5.04
C ILE A 2 -5.59 -12.53 -4.55
N CYS A 3 -5.44 -13.36 -3.51
CA CYS A 3 -4.18 -13.69 -2.83
C CYS A 3 -3.36 -12.44 -2.39
N SER A 4 -2.20 -12.65 -1.76
CA SER A 4 -1.32 -11.55 -1.33
C SER A 4 0.14 -11.94 -1.57
N GLY A 5 0.97 -10.96 -1.93
CA GLY A 5 2.42 -11.10 -2.07
C GLY A 5 3.18 -10.18 -1.12
N ARG A 6 4.51 -10.30 -1.11
CA ARG A 6 5.44 -9.44 -0.34
C ARG A 6 6.48 -8.76 -1.23
N ASP A 7 6.18 -8.60 -2.51
CA ASP A 7 7.11 -8.01 -3.46
C ASP A 7 7.35 -6.53 -3.16
N LYS A 8 8.62 -6.14 -3.16
CA LYS A 8 9.06 -4.75 -3.01
C LYS A 8 9.13 -4.08 -4.38
N ILE A 9 8.73 -2.81 -4.44
CA ILE A 9 8.84 -1.97 -5.64
C ILE A 9 10.05 -1.05 -5.43
N GLU A 10 11.14 -1.35 -6.12
CA GLU A 10 12.43 -0.69 -5.92
C GLU A 10 13.04 -0.22 -7.26
N THR A 11 12.78 -0.93 -8.36
CA THR A 11 13.40 -0.61 -9.66
C THR A 11 12.55 0.35 -10.49
N PRO A 12 13.17 1.22 -11.30
CA PRO A 12 12.45 2.11 -12.21
C PRO A 12 11.47 1.39 -13.15
N GLU A 13 11.79 0.17 -13.56
CA GLU A 13 10.95 -0.67 -14.42
C GLU A 13 9.67 -1.08 -13.69
N GLN A 14 9.76 -1.44 -12.40
CA GLN A 14 8.58 -1.78 -11.59
C GLN A 14 7.66 -0.56 -11.40
N PHE A 15 8.24 0.63 -11.16
CA PHE A 15 7.48 1.88 -11.10
C PHE A 15 6.79 2.21 -12.43
N LYS A 16 7.47 1.96 -13.55
CA LYS A 16 6.91 2.16 -14.89
C LYS A 16 5.78 1.18 -15.19
N GLN A 17 5.91 -0.09 -14.80
CA GLN A 17 4.85 -1.08 -14.94
C GLN A 17 3.60 -0.69 -14.14
N ALA A 18 3.77 -0.19 -12.91
CA ALA A 18 2.68 0.32 -12.10
C ALA A 18 1.96 1.50 -12.79
N GLU A 19 2.72 2.46 -13.30
CA GLU A 19 2.21 3.61 -14.06
C GLU A 19 1.42 3.18 -15.32
N GLU A 20 2.00 2.29 -16.14
CA GLU A 20 1.35 1.79 -17.35
C GLU A 20 0.04 1.06 -17.02
N THR A 21 0.02 0.31 -15.93
CA THR A 21 -1.17 -0.42 -15.48
C THR A 21 -2.28 0.53 -15.06
N VAL A 22 -1.99 1.52 -14.20
CA VAL A 22 -3.03 2.46 -13.74
C VAL A 22 -3.56 3.35 -14.86
N LYS A 23 -2.71 3.70 -15.84
CA LYS A 23 -3.14 4.42 -17.06
C LYS A 23 -4.00 3.54 -17.97
N LYS A 24 -3.58 2.30 -18.21
CA LYS A 24 -4.32 1.35 -19.06
C LYS A 24 -5.71 1.06 -18.52
N LEU A 25 -5.84 0.99 -17.19
CA LEU A 25 -7.10 0.74 -16.50
C LEU A 25 -7.87 2.03 -16.17
N ASP A 26 -7.34 3.20 -16.56
CA ASP A 26 -7.91 4.52 -16.31
C ASP A 26 -8.30 4.78 -14.84
N LEU A 27 -7.45 4.34 -13.90
CA LEU A 27 -7.77 4.39 -12.47
C LEU A 27 -7.63 5.79 -11.88
N ASP A 28 -8.62 6.23 -11.12
CA ASP A 28 -8.53 7.44 -10.29
C ASP A 28 -7.85 7.18 -8.94
N GLY A 29 -7.79 5.93 -8.50
CA GLY A 29 -7.20 5.57 -7.21
C GLY A 29 -6.60 4.17 -7.15
N LEU A 30 -5.56 4.03 -6.32
CA LEU A 30 -4.88 2.78 -5.98
C LEU A 30 -4.79 2.67 -4.45
N VAL A 31 -5.47 1.67 -3.88
CA VAL A 31 -5.42 1.40 -2.43
C VAL A 31 -4.50 0.22 -2.16
N VAL A 32 -3.47 0.43 -1.33
CA VAL A 32 -2.51 -0.59 -0.91
C VAL A 32 -2.83 -1.00 0.52
N ILE A 33 -3.24 -2.24 0.73
CA ILE A 33 -3.61 -2.77 2.05
C ILE A 33 -2.49 -3.68 2.54
N GLY A 34 -1.78 -3.27 3.60
CA GLY A 34 -0.65 -4.04 4.11
C GLY A 34 0.05 -3.44 5.31
N GLY A 35 1.17 -4.06 5.68
CA GLY A 35 2.00 -3.63 6.82
C GLY A 35 2.88 -2.43 6.47
N ASP A 36 3.94 -2.24 7.24
CA ASP A 36 4.99 -1.23 7.02
C ASP A 36 5.64 -1.32 5.63
N ASP A 37 6.06 -2.52 5.20
CA ASP A 37 6.67 -2.75 3.88
C ASP A 37 5.71 -2.33 2.74
N SER A 38 4.44 -2.72 2.86
CA SER A 38 3.43 -2.39 1.84
C SER A 38 3.10 -0.90 1.82
N ASN A 39 3.03 -0.25 2.98
CA ASN A 39 2.82 1.19 3.06
C ASN A 39 4.06 1.98 2.60
N THR A 40 5.26 1.41 2.70
CA THR A 40 6.48 1.96 2.09
C THR A 40 6.35 1.97 0.56
N ASN A 41 5.95 0.86 -0.05
CA ASN A 41 5.65 0.82 -1.49
C ASN A 41 4.56 1.84 -1.88
N ALA A 42 3.50 1.96 -1.07
CA ALA A 42 2.42 2.92 -1.32
C ALA A 42 2.93 4.36 -1.34
N CYS A 43 3.81 4.74 -0.40
CA CYS A 43 4.44 6.05 -0.35
C CYS A 43 5.28 6.33 -1.59
N LEU A 44 6.18 5.41 -1.96
CA LEU A 44 7.05 5.55 -3.14
C LEU A 44 6.24 5.65 -4.45
N LEU A 45 5.18 4.86 -4.57
CA LEU A 45 4.26 4.94 -5.72
C LEU A 45 3.54 6.28 -5.76
N ALA A 46 3.07 6.79 -4.62
CA ALA A 46 2.41 8.10 -4.53
C ALA A 46 3.34 9.23 -5.01
N GLU A 47 4.59 9.22 -4.54
CA GLU A 47 5.61 10.21 -4.92
C GLU A 47 5.92 10.14 -6.43
N ASN A 48 6.12 8.93 -6.96
CA ASN A 48 6.36 8.72 -8.39
C ASN A 48 5.16 9.12 -9.26
N PHE A 49 3.93 8.84 -8.84
CA PHE A 49 2.72 9.22 -9.59
C PHE A 49 2.54 10.74 -9.59
N ARG A 50 2.81 11.38 -8.44
CA ARG A 50 2.78 12.84 -8.32
C ARG A 50 3.86 13.51 -9.17
N SER A 51 5.09 13.00 -9.18
CA SER A 51 6.18 13.58 -9.99
C SER A 51 5.90 13.51 -11.50
N LYS A 52 5.08 12.55 -11.92
CA LYS A 52 4.64 12.37 -13.32
C LYS A 52 3.24 12.95 -13.62
N ASN A 53 2.63 13.68 -12.68
CA ASN A 53 1.30 14.27 -12.81
C ASN A 53 0.22 13.26 -13.25
N LEU A 54 0.24 12.04 -12.69
CA LEU A 54 -0.85 11.09 -12.89
C LEU A 54 -2.12 11.53 -12.14
N LYS A 55 -3.30 11.24 -12.70
CA LYS A 55 -4.58 11.44 -12.00
C LYS A 55 -4.77 10.50 -10.81
N THR A 56 -4.14 9.33 -10.86
CA THR A 56 -4.32 8.25 -9.89
C THR A 56 -3.75 8.63 -8.53
N GLN A 57 -4.59 8.63 -7.49
CA GLN A 57 -4.17 8.82 -6.11
C GLN A 57 -3.78 7.48 -5.47
N VAL A 58 -2.69 7.44 -4.70
CA VAL A 58 -2.26 6.24 -3.97
C VAL A 58 -2.56 6.39 -2.49
N LEU A 59 -3.25 5.42 -1.90
CA LEU A 59 -3.66 5.41 -0.49
C LEU A 59 -3.17 4.14 0.19
N GLY A 60 -2.45 4.29 1.30
CA GLY A 60 -2.05 3.18 2.16
C GLY A 60 -3.11 2.87 3.22
N CYS A 61 -3.36 1.59 3.46
CA CYS A 61 -4.27 1.11 4.50
C CYS A 61 -3.51 0.20 5.49
N PRO A 62 -3.49 0.52 6.79
CA PRO A 62 -2.68 -0.17 7.78
C PRO A 62 -3.27 -1.55 8.15
N LYS A 63 -2.67 -2.62 7.60
CA LYS A 63 -2.99 -4.02 7.92
C LYS A 63 -1.76 -4.75 8.46
N THR A 64 -1.76 -4.99 9.76
CA THR A 64 -0.81 -5.89 10.44
C THR A 64 -1.54 -6.58 11.59
N ASN A 65 -1.28 -7.88 11.76
CA ASN A 65 -1.70 -8.68 12.91
C ASN A 65 -0.71 -8.55 14.08
N ASP A 66 0.49 -8.02 13.83
CA ASP A 66 1.58 -7.92 14.81
C ASP A 66 1.49 -6.63 15.64
N GLY A 67 0.67 -5.66 15.20
CA GLY A 67 0.38 -4.43 15.94
C GLY A 67 1.55 -3.45 16.01
N ASP A 68 2.49 -3.57 15.08
CA ASP A 68 3.72 -2.79 14.93
C ASP A 68 3.55 -1.52 14.09
N LEU A 69 2.51 -1.45 13.26
CA LEU A 69 2.14 -0.26 12.49
C LEU A 69 1.25 0.68 13.34
N LYS A 70 1.87 1.35 14.31
CA LYS A 70 1.20 2.34 15.20
C LYS A 70 1.90 3.70 15.13
N SER A 71 1.12 4.77 15.10
CA SER A 71 1.60 6.14 15.26
C SER A 71 0.67 6.92 16.19
N LYS A 72 0.93 8.21 16.43
CA LYS A 72 -0.01 9.06 17.19
C LYS A 72 -1.38 9.15 16.50
N GLU A 73 -1.38 9.04 15.18
CA GLU A 73 -2.55 9.13 14.31
C GLU A 73 -3.16 7.75 13.99
N VAL A 74 -2.37 6.67 14.08
CA VAL A 74 -2.81 5.28 13.85
C VAL A 74 -2.74 4.49 15.16
N SER A 75 -3.87 4.42 15.87
CA SER A 75 -3.95 3.79 17.21
C SER A 75 -3.84 2.27 17.18
N THR A 76 -4.29 1.64 16.09
CA THR A 76 -4.27 0.19 15.90
C THR A 76 -4.37 -0.14 14.41
N SER A 77 -3.93 -1.34 14.04
CA SER A 77 -4.02 -1.85 12.68
C SER A 77 -5.22 -2.78 12.51
N PHE A 78 -5.74 -2.87 11.28
CA PHE A 78 -6.81 -3.81 10.97
C PHE A 78 -6.31 -5.26 11.08
N GLY A 79 -7.02 -6.08 11.86
CA GLY A 79 -6.69 -7.50 12.13
C GLY A 79 -6.02 -7.77 13.48
N PHE A 80 -5.42 -6.75 14.13
CA PHE A 80 -4.74 -6.90 15.43
C PHE A 80 -5.67 -7.40 16.54
N ALA A 81 -6.90 -6.88 16.61
CA ALA A 81 -7.88 -7.27 17.63
C ALA A 81 -8.33 -8.74 17.53
N TYR A 82 -8.24 -9.35 16.34
CA TYR A 82 -8.67 -10.74 16.12
C TYR A 82 -7.61 -11.75 16.62
N CYS A 83 -6.32 -11.42 16.49
CA CYS A 83 -5.24 -12.27 17.04
C CYS A 83 -5.22 -12.29 18.58
N LEU A 84 -5.58 -11.19 19.25
CA LEU A 84 -5.59 -11.12 20.72
C LEU A 84 -6.78 -11.81 21.40
N GLN A 85 -7.83 -12.18 20.64
CA GLN A 85 -8.98 -12.92 21.19
C GLN A 85 -8.79 -14.44 21.13
N GLY A 86 -7.61 -14.92 20.71
CA GLY A 86 -7.27 -16.33 20.60
C GLY A 86 -6.48 -16.91 21.77
N ASP A 87 -6.16 -16.12 22.80
CA ASP A 87 -5.50 -16.55 24.05
C ASP A 87 -6.48 -16.59 25.23
#